data_AF-A0A1V6CWS5-F1
#
_entry.id   AF-A0A1V6CWS5-F1
#
_cell.length_a   1.000
_cell.length_b   1.000
_cell.length_c   1.000
_cell.angle_alpha   90.00
_cell.angle_beta   90.00
_cell.angle_gamma   90.00
#
_symmetry.space_group_name_H-M   'P 1'
#
loop_
_entity.id
_entity.type
_entity.pdbx_description
1 polymer ?
#
loop_
_entity_poly.entity_id
_entity_poly.type
_entity_poly.pdbx_seq_one_letter_code
_entity_poly.pdbx_strand_id
1 'polypeptide(L)' 'MFFRQTAGSHEIWYNPLTNQYTTIANHPGDVPEGTLSAILKQAGVNVEEFLKEK' A
#
# COMPACT_ATOMS: atom_id res chain seq x y z
N MET A 1 -0.07 10.54 0.82
CA MET A 1 -1.02 11.28 -0.05
C MET A 1 -1.18 10.52 -1.37
N PHE A 2 -2.39 10.49 -1.94
CA PHE A 2 -2.59 9.97 -3.29
C PHE A 2 -1.73 10.76 -4.28
N PHE A 3 -1.06 10.06 -5.20
CA PHE A 3 -0.18 10.68 -6.20
C PHE A 3 -0.78 10.58 -7.60
N ARG A 4 -1.07 9.36 -8.06
CA ARG A 4 -1.76 9.13 -9.35
C ARG A 4 -2.34 7.73 -9.45
N GLN A 5 -3.30 7.55 -10.36
CA GLN A 5 -3.75 6.23 -10.79
C GLN A 5 -2.77 5.62 -11.82
N THR A 6 -2.77 4.30 -11.93
CA THR A 6 -2.00 3.53 -12.92
C THR A 6 -2.95 2.61 -13.70
N ALA A 7 -2.41 1.70 -14.53
CA ALA A 7 -3.23 0.83 -15.35
C ALA A 7 -4.22 0.00 -14.49
N GLY A 8 -5.50 0.07 -14.86
CA GLY A 8 -6.59 -0.59 -14.15
C GLY A 8 -6.91 0.10 -12.82
N SER A 9 -7.00 -0.70 -11.77
CA SER A 9 -7.47 -0.30 -10.45
C SER A 9 -6.33 -0.05 -9.46
N HIS A 10 -5.11 0.20 -9.94
CA HIS A 10 -3.94 0.40 -9.08
C HIS A 10 -3.64 1.89 -8.90
N GLU A 11 -3.22 2.27 -7.70
CA GLU A 11 -2.89 3.64 -7.32
C GLU A 11 -1.44 3.74 -6.86
N ILE A 12 -0.81 4.88 -7.10
CA ILE A 12 0.47 5.24 -6.49
C ILE A 12 0.20 6.26 -5.39
N TRP A 13 0.77 5.99 -4.23
CA TRP A 13 0.70 6.82 -3.04
C TRP A 13 2.09 7.29 -2.65
N TYR A 14 2.22 8.57 -2.33
CA TYR A 14 3.46 9.20 -1.89
C TYR A 14 3.46 9.42 -0.37
N ASN A 15 4.52 8.98 0.31
CA ASN A 15 4.76 9.27 1.71
C ASN A 15 5.80 10.41 1.85
N PRO A 16 5.42 11.63 2.26
CA PRO A 16 6.36 12.74 2.38
C PRO A 16 7.36 12.58 3.55
N LEU A 17 7.04 11.77 4.55
CA LEU A 17 7.91 11.55 5.71
C LEU A 17 9.10 10.66 5.36
N THR A 18 8.87 9.64 4.52
CA THR A 18 9.90 8.69 4.09
C THR A 18 10.41 8.94 2.68
N ASN A 19 9.78 9.87 1.95
CA ASN A 19 10.01 10.15 0.54
C ASN A 19 9.87 8.91 -0.37
N GLN A 20 8.92 8.03 -0.06
CA GLN A 20 8.69 6.77 -0.78
C GLN A 20 7.38 6.78 -1.56
N TYR A 21 7.34 5.95 -2.62
CA TYR A 21 6.14 5.69 -3.41
C TYR A 21 5.69 4.23 -3.25
N THR A 22 4.41 4.04 -2.96
CA THR A 22 3.80 2.73 -2.81
C THR A 22 2.70 2.53 -3.84
N THR A 23 2.76 1.41 -4.56
CA THR A 23 1.65 1.00 -5.43
C THR A 23 0.66 0.19 -4.62
N ILE A 24 -0.60 0.61 -4.58
CA ILE A 24 -1.69 -0.04 -3.85
C ILE A 24 -2.68 -0.60 -4.87
N ALA A 25 -3.06 -1.87 -4.72
CA ALA A 25 -4.15 -2.45 -5.48
C ALA A 25 -5.49 -1.98 -4.90
N ASN A 26 -6.26 -1.23 -5.67
CA ASN A 26 -7.56 -0.67 -5.28
C ASN A 26 -8.69 -1.26 -6.16
N HIS A 27 -8.86 -2.58 -6.13
CA HIS A 27 -10.00 -3.26 -6.76
C HIS A 27 -11.03 -3.68 -5.70
N PRO A 28 -12.30 -3.88 -6.08
CA PRO A 28 -13.30 -4.44 -5.19
C PRO A 28 -12.91 -5.86 -4.72
N GLY A 29 -13.09 -6.14 -3.43
CA GLY A 29 -12.78 -7.42 -2.82
C GLY A 29 -11.55 -7.39 -1.91
N ASP A 30 -11.16 -8.56 -1.42
CA ASP A 30 -10.01 -8.69 -0.52
C ASP A 30 -8.70 -8.72 -1.31
N VAL A 31 -7.69 -8.04 -0.76
CA VAL A 31 -6.32 -8.15 -1.25
C VAL A 31 -5.72 -9.45 -0.71
N PRO A 32 -5.17 -10.34 -1.56
CA PRO A 32 -4.51 -11.56 -1.09
C PRO A 32 -3.40 -11.24 -0.07
N GLU A 33 -3.24 -12.07 0.95
CA GLU A 33 -2.27 -11.84 2.03
C GLU A 33 -0.84 -11.57 1.50
N GLY A 34 -0.39 -12.36 0.53
CA GLY A 34 0.93 -12.16 -0.10
C GLY A 34 1.07 -10.81 -0.80
N THR A 35 0.00 -10.31 -1.43
CA THR A 35 -0.03 -8.99 -2.06
C THR A 35 0.00 -7.89 -1.01
N LEU A 36 -0.80 -8.01 0.06
CA LEU A 36 -0.78 -7.05 1.15
C LEU A 36 0.60 -6.99 1.83
N SER A 37 1.20 -8.15 2.10
CA SER A 37 2.55 -8.24 2.69
C SER A 37 3.61 -7.57 1.80
N ALA A 38 3.53 -7.74 0.48
CA ALA A 38 4.43 -7.05 -0.46
C ALA A 38 4.24 -5.52 -0.44
N ILE A 39 3.00 -5.05 -0.37
CA ILE A 39 2.67 -3.61 -0.27
C ILE A 39 3.25 -3.02 1.03
N LEU A 40 3.00 -3.68 2.17
CA LEU A 40 3.52 -3.24 3.48
C LEU A 40 5.05 -3.20 3.48
N LYS A 41 5.70 -4.23 2.93
CA LYS A 41 7.15 -4.29 2.80
C LYS A 41 7.68 -3.14 1.92
N GLN A 42 7.06 -2.85 0.78
CA GLN A 42 7.44 -1.73 -0.09
C GLN A 42 7.25 -0.38 0.61
N ALA A 43 6.20 -0.25 1.42
CA ALA A 43 5.94 0.95 2.21
C ALA A 43 6.86 1.10 3.43
N GLY A 44 7.65 0.07 3.78
CA GLY A 44 8.46 0.04 4.99
C GLY A 44 7.62 -0.06 6.28
N VAL A 45 6.40 -0.62 6.18
CA VAL A 45 5.47 -0.76 7.29
C VAL A 45 5.62 -2.15 7.91
N ASN A 46 5.78 -2.20 9.23
CA ASN A 46 5.81 -3.45 9.96
C ASN A 46 4.40 -4.06 10.06
N VAL A 47 4.27 -5.36 9.82
CA VAL A 47 2.98 -6.06 9.83
C VAL A 47 2.33 -6.06 11.21
N GLU A 48 3.10 -6.23 12.28
CA GLU A 48 2.56 -6.20 13.64
C GLU A 48 2.07 -4.81 14.03
N GLU A 49 2.77 -3.76 13.60
CA GLU A 49 2.34 -2.36 13.78
C GLU A 49 1.04 -2.09 13.01
N PHE A 50 0.98 -2.54 11.75
CA PHE A 50 -0.22 -2.43 10.93
C PHE A 50 -1.45 -3.09 11.56
N LEU A 51 -1.28 -4.27 12.17
CA LEU A 51 -2.38 -5.00 12.81
C LEU A 51 -2.77 -4.48 14.20
N LYS A 52 -1.97 -3.60 14.82
CA LYS A 52 -2.29 -3.00 16.12
C LYS A 52 -3.31 -1.86 16.02
N GLU A 53 -3.38 -1.21 14.87
CA GLU A 53 -4.39 -0.18 14.59
C GLU A 53 -5.73 -0.87 14.35
N LYS A 54 -6.65 -0.75 15.31
CA LYS A 54 -8.00 -1.34 15.25
C LYS A 54 -9.06 -0.33 15.67
#